data_AF-Q8G9P8-F1
#
_entry.id   AF-Q8G9P8-F1
#
_cell.length_a   1.000
_cell.length_b   1.000
_cell.length_c   1.000
_cell.angle_alpha   90.00
_cell.angle_beta   90.00
_cell.angle_gamma   90.00
#
_symmetry.space_group_name_H-M   'P 1'
#
loop_
_entity.id
_entity.type
_entity.pdbx_description
1 polymer ?
#
loop_
_entity_poly.entity_id
_entity_poly.type
_entity_poly.pdbx_seq_one_letter_code
_entity_poly.pdbx_strand_id
1 'polypeptide(L)' 'MGEKHTLPKGEMVLRTLAMPADTNANGDIFGGWLMSQMDMGGAILAKEIAEGRVVTVRVDGMSFMKPRSRWAMW' A
#
# COMPACT_ATOMS: atom_id res chain seq x y z
N MET A 1 22.79 -11.02 -13.39
CA MET A 1 23.02 -10.23 -12.15
C MET A 1 21.71 -10.23 -11.38
N GLY A 2 21.65 -10.84 -10.19
CA GLY A 2 20.41 -10.96 -9.42
C GLY A 2 19.94 -9.59 -8.90
N GLU A 3 18.64 -9.31 -9.00
CA GLU A 3 18.02 -8.14 -8.36
C GLU A 3 18.32 -8.22 -6.84
N LYS A 4 19.10 -7.26 -6.32
CA LYS A 4 19.23 -7.08 -4.87
C LYS A 4 17.88 -6.64 -4.33
N HIS A 5 17.19 -7.52 -3.63
CA HIS A 5 15.95 -7.20 -2.94
C HIS A 5 16.26 -6.31 -1.73
N THR A 6 16.28 -4.99 -1.93
CA THR A 6 16.36 -4.04 -0.83
C THR A 6 15.03 -4.01 -0.11
N LEU A 7 15.02 -4.42 1.15
CA LEU A 7 13.84 -4.25 1.98
C LEU A 7 13.61 -2.74 2.24
N PRO A 8 12.35 -2.29 2.31
CA PRO A 8 12.06 -0.93 2.72
C PRO A 8 12.63 -0.67 4.12
N LYS A 9 13.15 0.54 4.34
CA LYS A 9 13.64 0.99 5.65
C LYS A 9 12.51 1.65 6.43
N GLY A 10 12.51 1.50 7.75
CA GLY A 10 11.53 2.13 8.65
C GLY A 10 10.68 1.10 9.39
N GLU A 11 9.79 1.60 10.25
CA GLU A 11 8.84 0.78 10.99
C GLU A 11 7.62 0.45 10.13
N MET A 12 7.09 -0.77 10.28
CA MET A 12 5.91 -1.20 9.54
C MET A 12 4.65 -0.61 10.18
N VAL A 13 4.01 0.31 9.47
CA VAL A 13 2.79 1.00 9.95
C VAL A 13 1.49 0.28 9.57
N LEU A 14 1.49 -0.50 8.49
CA LEU A 14 0.31 -1.20 8.01
C LEU A 14 0.69 -2.54 7.35
N ARG A 15 -0.03 -3.60 7.71
CA ARG A 15 0.00 -4.90 7.04
C ARG A 15 -1.42 -5.41 6.88
N THR A 16 -1.84 -5.63 5.65
CA THR A 16 -3.17 -6.15 5.33
C THR A 16 -3.08 -7.28 4.31
N LEU A 17 -4.18 -8.03 4.18
CA LEU A 17 -4.35 -9.07 3.18
C LEU A 17 -5.22 -8.53 2.05
N ALA A 18 -4.77 -8.72 0.81
CA ALA A 18 -5.60 -8.47 -0.35
C ALA A 18 -6.53 -9.66 -0.60
N MET A 19 -7.77 -9.37 -1.00
CA MET A 19 -8.86 -10.34 -1.17
C MET A 19 -9.37 -10.35 -2.61
N PRO A 20 -10.09 -11.41 -3.06
CA PRO A 20 -10.77 -11.50 -4.38
C PRO A 20 -11.46 -10.23 -4.86
N ALA A 21 -12.14 -9.55 -3.97
CA ALA A 21 -12.86 -8.31 -4.28
C ALA A 21 -11.94 -7.12 -4.60
N ASP A 22 -10.66 -7.18 -4.23
CA ASP A 22 -9.70 -6.08 -4.37
C ASP A 22 -8.99 -6.09 -5.74
N THR A 23 -9.34 -7.00 -6.64
CA THR A 23 -8.74 -7.07 -7.98
C THR A 23 -9.52 -6.32 -9.04
N ASN A 24 -8.78 -5.89 -10.07
CA ASN A 24 -9.34 -5.34 -11.29
C ASN A 24 -9.81 -6.46 -12.24
N ALA A 25 -10.37 -6.09 -13.39
CA ALA A 25 -10.87 -7.03 -14.40
C ALA A 25 -9.80 -7.98 -14.97
N ASN A 26 -8.51 -7.66 -14.80
CA ASN A 26 -7.39 -8.50 -15.23
C ASN A 26 -6.94 -9.49 -14.13
N GLY A 27 -7.56 -9.45 -12.94
CA GLY A 27 -7.18 -10.28 -11.81
C GLY A 27 -5.94 -9.80 -11.04
N ASP A 28 -5.41 -8.61 -11.36
CA ASP A 28 -4.37 -7.94 -10.57
C ASP A 28 -4.98 -7.11 -9.47
N ILE A 29 -4.23 -6.84 -8.39
CA ILE A 29 -4.67 -5.88 -7.37
C ILE A 29 -5.04 -4.55 -8.02
N PHE A 30 -6.25 -4.07 -7.73
CA PHE A 30 -6.73 -2.80 -8.22
C PHE A 30 -5.87 -1.67 -7.65
N GLY A 31 -5.39 -0.78 -8.53
CA GLY A 31 -4.55 0.34 -8.13
C GLY A 31 -5.21 1.22 -7.08
N GLY A 32 -6.51 1.50 -7.20
CA GLY A 32 -7.24 2.29 -6.21
C GLY A 32 -7.28 1.66 -4.81
N TRP A 33 -7.40 0.34 -4.72
CA TRP A 33 -7.30 -0.35 -3.43
C TRP A 33 -5.92 -0.14 -2.79
N LEU A 34 -4.87 -0.30 -3.60
CA LEU A 34 -3.49 -0.14 -3.13
C LEU A 34 -3.20 1.31 -2.69
N MET A 35 -3.73 2.30 -3.41
CA MET A 35 -3.66 3.71 -3.02
C MET A 35 -4.35 3.98 -1.68
N SER A 36 -5.53 3.38 -1.45
CA SER A 36 -6.23 3.51 -0.18
C SER A 36 -5.44 2.91 0.99
N GLN A 37 -4.76 1.77 0.79
CA GLN A 37 -3.89 1.21 1.85
C GLN A 37 -2.70 2.13 2.16
N MET A 38 -2.08 2.72 1.15
CA MET A 38 -0.98 3.68 1.33
C MET A 38 -1.43 4.94 2.09
N ASP A 39 -2.60 5.49 1.74
CA ASP A 39 -3.19 6.63 2.43
C ASP A 39 -3.49 6.31 3.90
N MET A 40 -4.11 5.15 4.18
CA MET A 40 -4.35 4.70 5.56
C MET A 40 -3.06 4.52 6.35
N GLY A 41 -2.02 3.92 5.76
CA GLY A 41 -0.71 3.78 6.41
C GLY A 41 -0.09 5.14 6.77
N GLY A 42 -0.17 6.12 5.87
CA GLY A 42 0.27 7.49 6.14
C GLY A 42 -0.56 8.17 7.23
N ALA A 43 -1.87 8.00 7.22
CA ALA A 43 -2.77 8.58 8.22
C ALA A 43 -2.56 7.99 9.62
N ILE A 44 -2.24 6.69 9.74
CA ILE A 44 -1.89 6.05 11.02
C ILE A 44 -0.68 6.76 11.63
N LEU A 45 0.42 6.85 10.88
CA LEU A 45 1.65 7.51 11.35
C LEU A 45 1.42 9.00 11.66
N ALA A 46 0.70 9.72 10.80
CA ALA A 46 0.41 11.13 11.00
C ALA A 46 -0.43 11.36 12.26
N LYS A 47 -1.41 10.49 12.55
CA LYS A 47 -2.23 10.55 13.75
C LYS A 47 -1.41 10.30 15.01
N GLU A 48 -0.47 9.34 14.98
CA GLU A 48 0.44 9.06 16.09
C GLU A 48 1.31 10.28 16.40
N ILE A 49 1.86 10.94 15.38
CA ILE A 49 2.70 12.14 15.54
C ILE A 49 1.88 13.35 16.03
N ALA A 50 0.67 13.53 15.49
CA ALA A 50 -0.15 14.71 15.77
C ALA A 50 -0.99 14.61 17.06
N GLU A 51 -1.07 13.41 17.65
CA GLU A 51 -1.92 13.11 18.83
C GLU A 51 -3.37 13.59 18.67
N GLY A 52 -3.88 13.57 17.43
CA GLY A 52 -5.10 14.27 17.09
C GLY A 52 -5.67 13.89 15.72
N ARG A 53 -6.72 14.61 15.29
CA ARG A 53 -7.33 14.37 13.98
C ARG A 53 -6.43 14.90 12.87
N VAL A 54 -6.23 14.08 11.85
CA VAL A 54 -5.47 14.43 10.64
C VAL A 54 -6.33 14.22 9.40
N VAL A 55 -5.98 14.90 8.32
CA VAL A 55 -6.59 14.73 7.00
C VAL A 55 -5.49 14.71 5.94
N THR A 56 -5.66 13.87 4.92
CA THR A 56 -4.74 13.84 3.77
C THR A 56 -5.02 15.03 2.86
N VAL A 57 -4.09 15.98 2.80
CA VAL A 57 -4.22 17.18 1.95
C VAL A 57 -3.81 16.87 0.51
N ARG A 58 -2.75 16.08 0.33
CA ARG A 58 -2.16 15.79 -0.97
C ARG A 58 -1.35 14.49 -0.90
N VAL A 59 -1.36 13.77 -2.02
CA VAL A 59 -0.37 12.73 -2.31
C VAL A 59 0.40 13.17 -3.55
N ASP A 60 1.72 13.24 -3.45
CA ASP A 60 2.57 13.75 -4.54
C ASP A 60 2.58 12.82 -5.77
N GLY A 61 2.59 11.52 -5.55
CA GLY A 61 2.50 10.55 -6.63
C GLY A 61 2.79 9.12 -6.17
N MET A 62 2.28 8.17 -6.93
CA MET A 62 2.57 6.75 -6.79
C MET A 62 2.84 6.17 -8.17
N SER A 63 3.91 5.39 -8.29
CA SER A 63 4.28 4.70 -9.53
C SER A 63 4.19 3.20 -9.31
N PHE A 64 3.28 2.54 -10.03
CA PHE A 64 3.10 1.09 -9.97
C PHE A 64 3.99 0.42 -11.03
N MET A 65 5.18 0.02 -10.61
CA MET A 65 6.22 -0.46 -11.54
C MET A 65 5.95 -1.87 -12.11
N LYS A 66 5.23 -2.72 -11.37
CA LYS A 66 4.89 -4.08 -11.78
C LYS A 66 3.47 -4.40 -11.28
N PRO A 67 2.62 -5.08 -12.08
CA PRO A 67 1.37 -5.60 -11.58
C PRO A 67 1.65 -6.59 -10.44
N ARG A 68 0.75 -6.60 -9.46
CA ARG A 68 0.80 -7.56 -8.36
C ARG A 68 -0.34 -8.53 -8.55
N SER A 69 -0.06 -9.58 -9.32
CA SER A 69 -0.91 -10.74 -9.45
C SER A 69 -0.51 -11.70 -8.34
N ARG A 70 -1.31 -11.84 -7.28
CA ARG A 70 -1.08 -12.94 -6.34
C ARG A 70 -2.38 -13.50 -5.78
N TRP A 71 -2.93 -14.42 -6.55
CA TRP A 71 -3.83 -15.49 -6.12
C TRP A 71 -3.04 -16.76 -5.87
N ALA A 72 -2.19 -16.79 -4.83
CA ALA A 72 -1.64 -18.05 -4.35
C ALA A 72 -1.02 -17.87 -2.96
N MET A 73 -1.52 -18.71 -2.04
CA MET A 73 -1.01 -19.08 -0.72
C MET A 73 -1.47 -18.17 0.44
N TRP A 74 -2.19 -18.60 1.49
CA TRP A 74 -2.11 -19.86 2.25
C TRP A 74 -0.79 -20.63 2.08
#